data_AF-A0A1K1NZ35-F1
#
_entry.id   AF-A0A1K1NZ35-F1
#
_cell.length_a   1.000
_cell.length_b   1.000
_cell.length_c   1.000
_cell.angle_alpha   90.00
_cell.angle_beta   90.00
_cell.angle_gamma   90.00
#
_symmetry.space_group_name_H-M   'P 1'
#
loop_
_entity.id
_entity.type
_entity.pdbx_description
1 polymer ?
#
loop_
_entity_poly.entity_id
_entity_poly.type
_entity_poly.pdbx_seq_one_letter_code
_entity_poly.pdbx_strand_id
1 'polypeptide(L)' 'MHNGVNHVEFELLDSGGVRVSLAASNVQYIKKNGINLVLDSNETLWFSESNLAGDYSFEIFTKDGKLYIATLNWIPTP' A
#
# COMPACT_ATOMS: atom_id res chain seq x y z
N MET A 1 -3.75 -3.58 16.43
CA MET A 1 -3.40 -4.98 16.17
C MET A 1 -4.49 -5.61 15.33
N HIS A 2 -4.16 -6.14 14.16
CA HIS A 2 -5.05 -7.02 13.40
C HIS A 2 -4.42 -8.41 13.44
N ASN A 3 -5.15 -9.42 13.91
CA ASN A 3 -4.68 -10.81 14.04
C ASN A 3 -3.35 -10.99 14.82
N GLY A 4 -3.08 -10.13 15.83
CA GLY A 4 -1.89 -10.22 16.68
C GLY A 4 -0.59 -9.70 16.07
N VAL A 5 -0.64 -9.08 14.88
CA VAL A 5 0.51 -8.47 14.21
C VAL A 5 0.39 -6.95 14.24
N ASN A 6 1.49 -6.27 14.54
CA ASN A 6 1.60 -4.82 14.43
C ASN A 6 1.75 -4.41 12.97
N HIS A 7 1.10 -3.30 12.63
CA HIS A 7 1.09 -2.77 11.27
C HIS A 7 1.41 -1.29 11.32
N VAL A 8 2.17 -0.83 10.34
CA VAL A 8 2.37 0.58 10.02
C VAL A 8 1.49 0.92 8.83
N GLU A 9 0.86 2.09 8.87
CA GLU A 9 0.03 2.57 7.78
C GLU A 9 0.81 3.57 6.92
N PHE A 10 0.73 3.40 5.60
CA PHE A 10 1.31 4.32 4.63
C PHE A 10 0.24 4.94 3.76
N GLU A 11 0.34 6.25 3.54
CA GLU A 11 -0.48 6.98 2.59
C GLU A 11 0.21 7.03 1.22
N LEU A 12 -0.59 6.96 0.16
CA LEU A 12 -0.14 7.28 -1.19
C LEU A 12 -0.53 8.73 -1.51
N LEU A 13 0.46 9.55 -1.84
CA LEU A 13 0.23 10.91 -2.34
C LEU A 13 0.48 10.93 -3.85
N ASP A 14 -0.40 11.60 -4.58
CA ASP A 14 -0.16 11.87 -5.99
C ASP A 14 0.88 12.99 -6.19
N SER A 15 1.17 13.33 -7.45
CA SER A 15 2.14 14.38 -7.79
C SER A 15 1.75 15.79 -7.30
N GLY A 16 0.48 16.00 -6.95
CA GLY A 16 -0.02 17.24 -6.33
C GLY A 16 0.01 17.22 -4.81
N GLY A 17 0.49 16.14 -4.19
CA GLY A 17 0.43 15.94 -2.74
C GLY A 17 -0.98 15.61 -2.24
N VAL A 18 -1.92 15.27 -3.14
CA VAL A 18 -3.27 14.87 -2.77
C VAL A 18 -3.26 13.39 -2.41
N ARG A 19 -3.88 13.07 -1.28
CA ARG A 19 -4.00 11.68 -0.84
C ARG A 19 -4.88 10.87 -1.79
N VAL A 20 -4.36 9.72 -2.21
CA VAL A 20 -5.06 8.72 -3.02
C VAL A 20 -5.59 7.63 -2.09
N SER A 21 -6.91 7.44 -2.04
CA SER A 21 -7.52 6.36 -1.25
C SER A 21 -7.17 4.99 -1.83
N LEU A 22 -6.70 4.07 -0.98
CA LEU A 22 -6.39 2.69 -1.37
C LEU A 22 -7.56 1.71 -1.16
N ALA A 23 -8.73 2.20 -0.74
CA ALA A 23 -9.89 1.36 -0.50
C ALA A 23 -10.36 0.68 -1.79
N ALA A 24 -10.91 -0.53 -1.67
CA ALA A 24 -11.46 -1.33 -2.76
C ALA A 24 -12.55 -0.60 -3.57
N SER A 25 -13.18 0.42 -2.99
CA SER A 25 -14.12 1.30 -3.69
C SER A 25 -13.42 2.17 -4.75
N ASN A 26 -12.16 2.55 -4.55
CA ASN A 26 -11.38 3.45 -5.39
C ASN A 26 -10.37 2.73 -6.32
N VAL A 27 -9.81 1.60 -5.88
CA VAL A 27 -8.77 0.88 -6.66
C VAL A 27 -9.31 -0.35 -7.39
N GLN A 28 -8.71 -0.67 -8.54
CA GLN A 28 -8.93 -1.92 -9.28
C GLN A 28 -7.99 -3.02 -8.80
N TYR A 29 -6.72 -2.68 -8.56
CA TYR A 29 -5.76 -3.59 -7.95
C TYR A 29 -4.65 -2.82 -7.22
N ILE A 30 -4.02 -3.51 -6.29
CA ILE A 30 -2.75 -3.14 -5.68
C ILE A 30 -1.86 -4.37 -5.80
N LYS A 31 -0.65 -4.21 -6.35
CA LYS A 31 0.38 -5.26 -6.33
C LYS A 31 1.51 -4.85 -5.40
N LYS A 32 2.04 -5.81 -4.64
CA LYS A 32 3.29 -5.72 -3.89
C LYS A 32 4.28 -6.68 -4.53
N ASN A 33 5.39 -6.18 -5.06
CA ASN A 33 6.40 -6.97 -5.76
C ASN A 33 5.80 -7.88 -6.86
N GLY A 34 4.87 -7.32 -7.63
CA GLY A 34 4.18 -8.02 -8.72
C GLY A 34 3.03 -8.95 -8.28
N ILE A 35 2.82 -9.16 -6.98
CA ILE A 35 1.76 -10.03 -6.44
C ILE A 35 0.56 -9.18 -6.01
N ASN A 36 -0.64 -9.53 -6.49
CA ASN A 36 -1.88 -8.85 -6.09
C ASN A 36 -2.14 -8.99 -4.59
N LEU A 37 -2.47 -7.88 -3.94
CA LEU A 37 -3.01 -7.86 -2.59
C LEU A 37 -4.53 -8.08 -2.61
N VAL A 38 -5.05 -8.58 -1.49
CA VAL A 38 -6.49 -8.57 -1.24
C VAL A 38 -6.90 -7.14 -0.93
N LEU A 39 -7.85 -6.61 -1.68
CA LEU A 39 -8.39 -5.28 -1.45
C LEU A 39 -9.42 -5.31 -0.31
N ASP A 40 -9.39 -4.29 0.53
CA ASP A 40 -10.32 -4.11 1.65
C ASP A 40 -10.85 -2.66 1.69
N SER A 41 -11.54 -2.28 2.76
CA SER A 41 -12.10 -0.92 2.92
C SER A 41 -11.08 0.11 3.41
N ASN A 42 -9.82 -0.24 3.63
CA ASN A 42 -8.83 0.66 4.20
C ASN A 42 -8.32 1.66 3.15
N GLU A 43 -8.24 2.93 3.55
CA GLU A 43 -7.77 3.99 2.67
C GLU A 43 -6.25 4.15 2.67
N THR A 44 -5.55 3.49 3.59
CA THR A 44 -4.08 3.43 3.72
C THR A 44 -3.57 2.02 3.40
N LEU A 45 -2.28 1.92 3.08
CA LEU A 45 -1.60 0.64 2.96
C LEU A 45 -1.21 0.15 4.34
N TRP A 46 -1.78 -0.96 4.77
CA TRP A 46 -1.37 -1.65 5.99
C TRP A 46 -0.16 -2.54 5.72
N PHE A 47 0.98 -2.15 6.27
CA PHE A 47 2.24 -2.86 6.10
C PHE A 47 2.67 -3.51 7.41
N SER A 48 2.70 -4.84 7.43
CA SER A 48 3.09 -5.61 8.61
C SER A 48 4.53 -5.34 9.02
N GLU A 49 4.76 -5.10 10.31
CA GLU A 49 6.11 -4.90 10.88
C GLU A 49 6.98 -6.17 10.78
N SER A 50 6.36 -7.34 10.60
CA SER A 50 7.06 -8.62 10.45
C SER A 50 7.66 -8.81 9.05
N ASN A 51 7.43 -7.88 8.12
CA ASN A 51 8.12 -7.91 6.82
C ASN A 51 9.62 -7.72 7.00
N LEU A 52 10.42 -8.47 6.24
CA LEU A 52 11.87 -8.29 6.19
C LEU A 52 12.23 -6.89 5.71
N ALA A 53 13.32 -6.33 6.21
CA ALA A 53 13.89 -5.09 5.71
C ALA A 53 14.18 -5.19 4.20
N GLY A 54 13.96 -4.09 3.48
CA GLY A 54 14.23 -4.00 2.06
C GLY A 54 13.22 -3.16 1.29
N ASP A 55 13.41 -3.13 -0.04
CA ASP A 55 12.55 -2.37 -0.95
C ASP A 55 11.33 -3.20 -1.38
N TYR A 56 10.16 -2.58 -1.28
CA TYR A 56 8.89 -3.13 -1.76
C TYR A 56 8.33 -2.22 -2.84
N SER A 57 8.22 -2.77 -4.05
CA SER A 57 7.56 -2.10 -5.17
C SER A 57 6.05 -2.26 -5.05
N PHE A 58 5.33 -1.17 -5.27
CA PHE A 58 3.88 -1.13 -5.32
C PHE A 58 3.40 -0.59 -6.67
N GLU A 59 2.47 -1.31 -7.28
CA GLU A 59 1.76 -0.91 -8.48
C GLU A 59 0.27 -0.80 -8.12
N ILE A 60 -0.29 0.40 -8.21
CA ILE A 60 -1.67 0.69 -7.86
C ILE A 60 -2.39 1.20 -9.09
N PHE A 61 -3.44 0.50 -9.51
CA PHE A 61 -4.30 0.97 -10.59
C PHE A 61 -5.67 1.29 -10.04
N THR A 62 -6.09 2.52 -10.27
CA THR A 62 -7.33 3.10 -9.77
C THR A 62 -8.48 2.87 -10.75
N LYS A 63 -9.72 2.97 -10.25
CA LYS A 63 -10.92 2.83 -11.10
C LYS A 63 -11.12 4.02 -12.05
N ASP A 64 -10.55 5.18 -11.74
CA ASP A 64 -10.50 6.33 -12.67
C ASP A 64 -9.37 6.21 -13.71
N GLY A 65 -8.68 5.07 -13.76
CA GLY A 65 -7.71 4.73 -14.81
C GLY A 65 -6.30 5.27 -14.58
N LYS A 66 -5.97 5.75 -13.39
CA LYS A 66 -4.61 6.20 -13.05
C LYS A 66 -3.75 5.05 -12.51
N LEU A 67 -2.52 4.98 -13.00
CA LEU A 67 -1.49 4.06 -12.53
C LEU A 67 -0.49 4.82 -11.64
N TYR A 68 -0.26 4.30 -10.44
CA TYR A 68 0.76 4.76 -9.52
C TYR A 68 1.80 3.66 -9.30
N ILE A 69 3.07 4.04 -9.37
CA ILE A 69 4.20 3.17 -9.03
C ILE A 69 4.98 3.83 -7.91
N ALA A 70 5.16 3.10 -6.81
CA ALA A 70 5.88 3.58 -5.64
C ALA A 70 6.83 2.50 -5.11
N THR A 71 7.91 2.93 -4.46
CA THR A 71 8.83 2.04 -3.75
C THR A 71 8.86 2.43 -2.28
N LEU A 72 8.54 1.49 -1.41
CA LEU A 72 8.70 1.63 0.04
C LEU A 72 10.02 0.98 0.46
N ASN A 73 10.96 1.78 0.94
CA ASN A 73 12.15 1.27 1.64
C ASN A 73 11.79 0.99 3.09
N TRP A 74 11.58 -0.28 3.44
CA TRP A 74 11.17 -0.70 4.77
C TRP A 74 12.36 -1.05 5.65
N ILE A 75 12.38 -0.47 6.85
CA ILE A 75 13.33 -0.78 7.92
C ILE A 75 12.50 -1.12 9.16
N PRO A 76 12.45 -2.39 9.60
CA PRO A 76 11.76 -2.78 10.82
C PRO A 76 12.33 -2.00 11.99
N THR A 77 11.45 -1.44 12.82
CA THR A 77 11.86 -0.91 14.12
C THR A 77 12.25 -2.08 15.04
N PRO A 78 13.40 -2.00 15.72
CA PRO A 78 13.90 -3.05 16.60
C PRO A 78 13.04 -3.29 17.83
#